data_AF-A0A937J864-F1
#
_entry.id   AF-A0A937J864-F1
#
_cell.length_a   1.000
_cell.length_b   1.000
_cell.length_c   1.000
_cell.angle_alpha   90.00
_cell.angle_beta   90.00
_cell.angle_gamma   90.00
#
_symmetry.space_group_name_H-M   'P 1'
#
loop_
_entity.id
_entity.type
_entity.pdbx_description
1 polymer ?
#
loop_
_entity_poly.entity_id
_entity_poly.type
_entity_poly.pdbx_seq_one_letter_code
_entity_poly.pdbx_strand_id
1 'polypeptide(L)'
;MKFRYAGLLALPLVLLLQACPVGTDYPLGTPGKEKADAGLLGTWASIEGTPEVVKAVVSKKTTNSFTVTVQEKGEMYSLTSMAFTGYTTVLEGKNFLYVQDPEDSKYYLYHYELIGKKGLALYDVSFLEKGMDGITSTETFREEVKASMAKEGGCFSEKKMYQKQ
;
A
#
# COMPACT_ATOMS: atom_id res chain seq x y z
N MET A 1 5.37 -47.07 28.89
CA MET A 1 6.01 -46.45 27.70
C MET A 1 5.34 -46.98 26.44
N LYS A 2 4.37 -46.25 25.86
CA LYS A 2 3.97 -46.27 24.43
C LYS A 2 3.20 -44.99 24.16
N PHE A 3 3.87 -43.96 23.64
CA PHE A 3 3.24 -42.72 23.21
C PHE A 3 2.44 -43.00 21.93
N ARG A 4 1.14 -42.67 21.94
CA ARG A 4 0.26 -42.65 20.77
C ARG A 4 -0.27 -41.23 20.62
N TYR A 5 0.46 -40.39 19.89
CA TYR A 5 -0.06 -39.19 19.27
C TYR A 5 0.47 -39.17 17.84
N ALA A 6 -0.37 -39.53 16.89
CA ALA A 6 -0.05 -39.46 15.48
C ALA A 6 -1.26 -38.84 14.78
N GLY A 7 -1.03 -37.65 14.19
CA GLY A 7 -1.92 -37.09 13.18
C GLY A 7 -2.79 -35.90 13.60
N LEU A 8 -2.30 -34.98 14.44
CA LEU A 8 -2.78 -33.59 14.28
C LEU A 8 -2.11 -33.07 13.01
N LEU A 9 -2.82 -33.10 11.89
CA LEU A 9 -2.41 -32.42 10.67
C LEU A 9 -2.19 -30.95 11.02
N ALA A 10 -0.93 -30.56 11.17
CA ALA A 10 -0.52 -29.18 11.17
C ALA A 10 -0.83 -28.62 9.80
N LEU A 11 -2.03 -28.03 9.67
CA LEU A 11 -2.40 -27.14 8.59
C LEU A 11 -1.25 -26.12 8.45
N PRO A 12 -0.59 -25.98 7.28
CA PRO A 12 0.46 -25.00 7.14
C PRO A 12 -0.21 -23.63 7.16
N LEU A 13 -0.32 -23.06 8.37
CA LEU A 13 -0.63 -21.68 8.72
C LEU A 13 0.49 -20.72 8.23
N VAL A 14 1.17 -21.10 7.13
CA VAL A 14 2.34 -20.45 6.53
C VAL A 14 1.90 -19.61 5.31
N LEU A 15 0.63 -19.69 4.91
CA LEU A 15 0.06 -18.87 3.83
C LEU A 15 -0.57 -17.55 4.30
N LEU A 16 -0.47 -17.20 5.59
CA LEU A 16 -1.22 -16.08 6.16
C LEU A 16 -0.46 -14.75 6.32
N LEU A 17 0.85 -14.64 6.07
CA LEU A 17 1.61 -13.46 6.54
C LEU A 17 2.77 -13.03 5.64
N GLN A 18 2.46 -12.59 4.42
CA GLN A 18 3.38 -11.75 3.63
C GLN A 18 2.54 -10.65 2.95
N ALA A 19 1.92 -9.76 3.73
CA ALA A 19 1.36 -8.54 3.18
C ALA A 19 2.49 -7.52 2.94
N CYS A 20 3.53 -7.91 2.20
CA CYS A 20 4.43 -6.94 1.62
C CYS A 20 3.66 -6.23 0.49
N PRO A 21 3.81 -4.90 0.32
CA PRO A 21 3.14 -4.19 -0.76
C PRO A 21 3.56 -4.80 -2.10
N VAL A 22 2.62 -5.45 -2.78
CA VAL A 22 2.90 -6.12 -4.05
C VAL A 22 2.80 -5.09 -5.17
N GLY A 23 3.91 -4.90 -5.87
CA GLY A 23 3.94 -4.05 -7.07
C GLY A 23 3.11 -4.66 -8.20
N THR A 24 2.19 -3.87 -8.78
CA THR A 24 1.34 -4.24 -9.91
C THR A 24 1.81 -3.57 -11.20
N ASP A 25 1.65 -4.23 -12.34
CA ASP A 25 1.96 -3.62 -13.65
C ASP A 25 0.90 -2.58 -14.08
N TYR A 26 -0.27 -2.62 -13.44
CA TYR A 26 -1.40 -1.76 -13.75
C TYR A 26 -1.70 -0.81 -12.59
N PRO A 27 -1.97 0.49 -12.86
CA PRO A 27 -2.38 1.43 -11.83
C PRO A 27 -3.83 1.18 -11.39
N LEU A 28 -4.18 1.51 -10.15
CA LEU A 28 -5.58 1.40 -9.67
C LEU A 28 -6.50 2.45 -10.31
N GLY A 29 -5.94 3.58 -10.75
CA GLY A 29 -6.65 4.67 -11.42
C GLY A 29 -5.98 5.05 -12.74
N THR A 30 -6.45 6.12 -13.38
CA THR A 30 -5.76 6.67 -14.55
C THR A 30 -4.70 7.68 -14.09
N PRO A 31 -3.39 7.41 -14.22
CA PRO A 31 -2.36 8.32 -13.74
C PRO A 31 -2.55 9.75 -14.26
N GLY A 32 -2.53 10.73 -13.36
CA GLY A 32 -2.68 12.15 -13.70
C GLY A 32 -4.10 12.63 -13.99
N LYS A 33 -5.13 11.76 -13.89
CA LYS A 33 -6.52 12.15 -14.11
C LYS A 33 -7.10 12.90 -12.90
N GLU A 34 -6.97 12.34 -11.71
CA GLU A 34 -7.46 12.95 -10.48
C GLU A 34 -6.55 14.07 -9.99
N LYS A 35 -7.14 15.07 -9.33
CA LYS A 35 -6.36 16.13 -8.67
C LYS A 35 -5.61 15.52 -7.48
N ALA A 36 -4.36 15.91 -7.33
CA ALA A 36 -3.52 15.48 -6.22
C ALA A 36 -4.10 16.01 -4.89
N ASP A 37 -4.27 15.14 -3.88
CA ASP A 37 -4.65 15.55 -2.52
C ASP A 37 -3.53 16.37 -1.84
N ALA A 38 -3.75 17.69 -1.73
CA ALA A 38 -2.81 18.61 -1.10
C ALA A 38 -2.55 18.28 0.38
N GLY A 39 -3.42 17.53 1.06
CA GLY A 39 -3.23 17.09 2.43
C GLY A 39 -2.01 16.17 2.61
N LEU A 40 -1.65 15.41 1.57
CA LEU A 40 -0.47 14.55 1.55
C LEU A 40 0.84 15.33 1.43
N LEU A 41 0.84 16.60 1.00
CA LEU A 41 2.07 17.37 0.85
C LEU A 41 2.75 17.65 2.19
N GLY A 42 4.05 17.44 2.26
CA GLY A 42 4.87 17.73 3.44
C GLY A 42 5.89 16.64 3.75
N THR A 43 6.52 16.76 4.90
CA THR A 43 7.46 15.77 5.43
C THR A 43 6.74 14.90 6.45
N TRP A 44 6.80 13.59 6.27
CA TRP A 44 6.16 12.59 7.11
C TRP A 44 7.22 11.72 7.75
N ALA A 45 7.15 11.56 9.07
CA ALA A 45 7.99 10.63 9.82
C ALA A 45 7.09 9.56 10.44
N SER A 46 7.52 8.30 10.38
CA SER A 46 6.83 7.23 11.07
C SER A 46 6.89 7.45 12.58
N ILE A 47 5.83 7.03 13.27
CA ILE A 47 5.77 6.99 14.73
C ILE A 47 5.80 5.56 15.27
N GLU A 48 6.14 4.60 14.41
CA GLU A 48 6.21 3.17 14.75
C GLU A 48 7.64 2.77 15.13
N GLY A 49 7.76 1.67 15.88
CA GLY A 49 9.05 1.20 16.36
C GLY A 49 9.96 0.61 15.27
N THR A 50 9.37 0.00 14.24
CA THR A 50 10.09 -0.71 13.17
C THR A 50 9.44 -0.45 11.80
N PRO A 51 9.41 0.80 11.32
CA PRO A 51 8.74 1.12 10.06
C PRO A 51 9.57 0.68 8.85
N GLU A 52 8.90 0.41 7.73
CA GLU A 52 9.58 0.20 6.43
C GLU A 52 10.20 1.51 5.93
N VAL A 53 9.46 2.62 6.04
CA VAL A 53 9.93 3.97 5.72
C VAL A 53 9.90 4.79 6.99
N VAL A 54 11.08 5.19 7.50
CA VAL A 54 11.20 6.04 8.68
C VAL A 54 10.77 7.46 8.36
N LYS A 55 11.18 7.99 7.19
CA LYS A 55 10.86 9.37 6.79
C LYS A 55 10.70 9.50 5.28
N ALA A 56 9.67 10.22 4.86
CA ALA A 56 9.41 10.57 3.47
C ALA A 56 8.99 12.03 3.29
N VAL A 57 9.27 12.59 2.12
CA VAL A 57 8.79 13.90 1.68
C VAL A 57 7.88 13.72 0.48
N VAL A 58 6.67 14.27 0.58
CA VAL A 58 5.73 14.34 -0.54
C VAL A 58 5.68 15.78 -1.02
N SER A 59 6.14 15.99 -2.25
CA SER A 59 6.17 17.30 -2.89
C SER A 59 5.31 17.32 -4.15
N LYS A 60 4.85 18.50 -4.54
CA LYS A 60 4.04 18.66 -5.74
C LYS A 60 4.92 18.46 -6.98
N LYS A 61 4.53 17.55 -7.87
CA LYS A 61 5.14 17.39 -9.21
C LYS A 61 4.32 18.11 -10.26
N THR A 62 3.01 17.86 -10.28
CA THR A 62 2.04 18.56 -11.13
C THR A 62 0.78 18.88 -10.32
N THR A 63 -0.27 19.41 -10.96
CA THR A 63 -1.60 19.54 -10.32
C THR A 63 -2.23 18.19 -9.98
N ASN A 64 -1.78 17.11 -10.62
CA ASN A 64 -2.38 15.78 -10.58
C ASN A 64 -1.42 14.68 -10.12
N SER A 65 -0.22 15.04 -9.66
CA SER A 65 0.78 14.07 -9.19
C SER A 65 1.77 14.65 -8.19
N PHE A 66 2.41 13.75 -7.45
CA PHE A 66 3.43 14.03 -6.45
C PHE A 66 4.77 13.43 -6.83
N THR A 67 5.84 13.98 -6.24
CA THR A 67 7.08 13.25 -6.02
C THR A 67 7.09 12.79 -4.57
N VAL A 68 7.19 11.48 -4.35
CA VAL A 68 7.35 10.87 -3.02
C VAL A 68 8.81 10.46 -2.89
N THR A 69 9.54 11.08 -1.96
CA THR A 69 10.96 10.80 -1.73
C THR A 69 11.15 10.21 -0.35
N VAL A 70 11.63 8.98 -0.28
CA VAL A 70 12.09 8.37 0.96
C VAL A 70 13.41 9.03 1.36
N GLN A 71 13.44 9.67 2.52
CA GLN A 71 14.64 10.31 3.07
C GLN A 71 15.41 9.39 4.01
N GLU A 72 14.68 8.53 4.72
CA GLU A 72 15.24 7.62 5.71
C GLU A 72 14.52 6.27 5.61
N LYS A 73 15.29 5.24 5.26
CA LYS A 73 14.83 3.85 5.14
C LYS A 73 14.77 3.22 6.53
N GLY A 74 13.76 2.37 6.77
CA GLY A 74 13.83 1.42 7.87
C GLY A 74 14.50 0.12 7.46
N GLU A 75 14.70 -0.77 8.42
CA GLU A 75 15.39 -2.05 8.20
C GLU A 75 14.66 -2.96 7.20
N MET A 76 13.34 -2.83 7.10
CA MET A 76 12.49 -3.61 6.21
C MET A 76 12.37 -3.03 4.79
N TYR A 77 12.98 -1.87 4.51
CA TYR A 77 12.90 -1.24 3.19
C TYR A 77 13.61 -2.07 2.13
N SER A 78 12.85 -2.66 1.22
CA SER A 78 13.36 -3.62 0.22
C SER A 78 13.59 -3.01 -1.17
N LEU A 79 13.05 -1.82 -1.44
CA LEU A 79 13.16 -1.17 -2.75
C LEU A 79 14.55 -0.53 -2.94
N THR A 80 15.01 -0.52 -4.18
CA THR A 80 16.24 0.18 -4.60
C THR A 80 15.98 1.68 -4.71
N SER A 81 14.89 2.04 -5.38
CA SER A 81 14.40 3.39 -5.57
C SER A 81 14.16 4.15 -4.27
N MET A 82 14.40 5.46 -4.31
CA MET A 82 14.14 6.40 -3.21
C MET A 82 13.17 7.50 -3.60
N ALA A 83 12.78 7.57 -4.87
CA ALA A 83 11.90 8.59 -5.40
C ALA A 83 10.88 7.96 -6.35
N PHE A 84 9.61 8.24 -6.08
CA PHE A 84 8.47 7.66 -6.78
C PHE A 84 7.56 8.77 -7.32
N THR A 85 6.82 8.48 -8.39
CA THR A 85 5.72 9.37 -8.81
C THR A 85 4.42 8.89 -8.19
N GLY A 86 3.85 9.71 -7.30
CA GLY A 86 2.60 9.40 -6.61
C GLY A 86 1.37 9.95 -7.32
N TYR A 87 0.28 9.19 -7.27
CA TYR A 87 -1.04 9.55 -7.77
C TYR A 87 -2.11 9.14 -6.77
N THR A 88 -3.29 9.76 -6.84
CA THR A 88 -4.41 9.43 -5.95
C THR A 88 -5.64 9.06 -6.74
N THR A 89 -6.46 8.14 -6.22
CA THR A 89 -7.78 7.85 -6.77
C THR A 89 -8.77 7.57 -5.65
N VAL A 90 -10.06 7.55 -5.98
CA VAL A 90 -11.14 7.17 -5.07
C VAL A 90 -11.85 5.95 -5.63
N LEU A 91 -12.09 4.97 -4.77
CA LEU A 91 -12.80 3.74 -5.09
C LEU A 91 -13.73 3.40 -3.92
N GLU A 92 -15.04 3.26 -4.19
CA GLU A 92 -16.06 2.97 -3.16
C GLU A 92 -15.98 3.92 -1.94
N GLY A 93 -15.76 5.22 -2.20
CA GLY A 93 -15.67 6.25 -1.16
C GLY A 93 -14.37 6.27 -0.36
N LYS A 94 -13.39 5.41 -0.69
CA LYS A 94 -12.10 5.32 0.00
C LYS A 94 -10.98 5.90 -0.85
N ASN A 95 -10.02 6.54 -0.19
CA ASN A 95 -8.89 7.18 -0.83
C ASN A 95 -7.72 6.21 -0.99
N PHE A 96 -7.10 6.23 -2.16
CA PHE A 96 -5.94 5.40 -2.46
C PHE A 96 -4.80 6.25 -2.98
N LEU A 97 -3.60 5.92 -2.54
CA LEU A 97 -2.32 6.42 -3.04
C LEU A 97 -1.69 5.26 -3.81
N TYR A 98 -1.32 5.49 -5.06
CA TYR A 98 -0.51 4.56 -5.82
C TYR A 98 0.74 5.26 -6.32
N VAL A 99 1.90 4.67 -6.05
CA VAL A 99 3.21 5.23 -6.38
C VAL A 99 3.87 4.38 -7.45
N GLN A 100 4.36 5.02 -8.50
CA GLN A 100 5.11 4.37 -9.56
C GLN A 100 6.60 4.43 -9.26
N ASP A 101 7.23 3.27 -9.27
CA ASP A 101 8.68 3.14 -9.18
C ASP A 101 9.29 3.31 -10.58
N PRO A 102 10.25 4.25 -10.77
CA PRO A 102 10.88 4.48 -12.06
C PRO A 102 11.81 3.34 -12.52
N GLU A 103 12.30 2.49 -11.61
CA GLU A 103 13.26 1.44 -11.93
C GLU A 103 12.60 0.16 -12.45
N ASP A 104 11.46 -0.23 -11.88
CA ASP A 104 10.73 -1.46 -12.29
C ASP A 104 9.39 -1.17 -13.00
N SER A 105 9.00 0.11 -13.11
CA SER A 105 7.73 0.58 -13.69
C SER A 105 6.47 0.05 -13.01
N LYS A 106 6.58 -0.58 -11.84
CA LYS A 106 5.45 -1.10 -11.08
C LYS A 106 4.78 -0.01 -10.26
N TYR A 107 3.52 -0.28 -9.91
CA TYR A 107 2.71 0.53 -9.03
C TYR A 107 2.54 -0.14 -7.67
N TYR A 108 2.84 0.58 -6.60
CA TYR A 108 2.62 0.14 -5.23
C TYR A 108 1.40 0.87 -4.66
N LEU A 109 0.43 0.11 -4.16
CA LEU A 109 -0.88 0.62 -3.77
C LEU A 109 -1.05 0.66 -2.24
N TYR A 110 -1.55 1.78 -1.75
CA TYR A 110 -1.92 1.98 -0.36
C TYR A 110 -3.31 2.60 -0.26
N HIS A 111 -4.12 2.13 0.68
CA HIS A 111 -5.22 2.94 1.19
C HIS A 111 -4.64 3.98 2.17
N TYR A 112 -5.14 5.21 2.14
CA TYR A 112 -4.71 6.23 3.10
C TYR A 112 -5.86 6.96 3.77
N GLU A 113 -5.61 7.38 5.00
CA GLU A 113 -6.49 8.23 5.79
C GLU A 113 -5.69 9.39 6.40
N LEU A 114 -6.14 10.62 6.18
CA LEU A 114 -5.60 11.80 6.86
C LEU A 114 -6.30 11.98 8.20
N ILE A 115 -5.52 12.01 9.28
CA ILE A 115 -6.01 12.15 10.66
C ILE A 115 -5.69 13.57 11.12
N GLY A 116 -6.67 14.45 10.99
CA GLY A 116 -6.48 15.88 11.21
C GLY A 116 -5.47 16.49 10.21
N LYS A 117 -4.70 17.49 10.65
CA LYS A 117 -3.72 18.18 9.79
C LYS A 117 -2.32 17.54 9.79
N LYS A 118 -2.07 16.64 10.74
CA LYS A 118 -0.72 16.13 11.02
C LYS A 118 -0.61 14.61 11.05
N GLY A 119 -1.70 13.85 11.08
CA GLY A 119 -1.64 12.39 11.05
C GLY A 119 -1.92 11.84 9.66
N LEU A 120 -1.24 10.75 9.32
CA LEU A 120 -1.46 9.95 8.12
C LEU A 120 -1.41 8.48 8.53
N ALA A 121 -2.46 7.73 8.20
CA ALA A 121 -2.44 6.28 8.23
C ALA A 121 -2.35 5.76 6.79
N LEU A 122 -1.44 4.83 6.56
CA LEU A 122 -1.39 4.02 5.35
C LEU A 122 -1.77 2.59 5.70
N TYR A 123 -2.48 1.92 4.81
CA TYR A 123 -2.83 0.51 4.95
C TYR A 123 -2.43 -0.21 3.68
N ASP A 124 -1.80 -1.37 3.85
CA ASP A 124 -1.52 -2.27 2.74
C ASP A 124 -2.83 -2.89 2.24
N VAL A 125 -2.93 -3.06 0.93
CA VAL A 125 -4.13 -3.58 0.28
C VAL A 125 -3.90 -5.01 -0.13
N SER A 126 -4.62 -5.94 0.49
CA SER A 126 -4.59 -7.36 0.12
C SER A 126 -5.57 -7.65 -1.03
N PHE A 127 -5.20 -8.57 -1.92
CA PHE A 127 -6.04 -9.00 -3.04
C PHE A 127 -6.64 -10.37 -2.70
N LEU A 128 -7.91 -10.38 -2.30
CA LEU A 128 -8.57 -11.49 -1.60
C LEU A 128 -9.59 -12.26 -2.47
N GLU A 129 -9.86 -11.82 -3.69
CA GLU A 129 -10.83 -12.47 -4.58
C GLU A 129 -10.12 -13.37 -5.60
N LYS A 130 -9.44 -12.77 -6.59
CA LYS A 130 -8.64 -13.48 -7.58
C LYS A 130 -7.14 -13.38 -7.29
N GLY A 131 -6.75 -12.48 -6.40
CA GLY A 131 -5.34 -12.21 -6.13
C GLY A 131 -4.64 -11.49 -7.30
N MET A 132 -3.31 -11.46 -7.23
CA MET A 132 -2.46 -10.82 -8.25
C MET A 132 -2.66 -11.39 -9.66
N ASP A 133 -2.84 -12.70 -9.77
CA ASP A 133 -3.00 -13.39 -11.06
C ASP A 133 -4.27 -12.96 -11.80
N GLY A 134 -5.26 -12.42 -11.08
CA GLY A 134 -6.48 -11.86 -11.65
C GLY A 134 -6.33 -10.45 -12.24
N ILE A 135 -5.22 -9.77 -11.94
CA ILE A 135 -4.98 -8.38 -12.33
C ILE A 135 -4.26 -8.34 -13.67
N THR A 136 -5.03 -8.13 -14.74
CA THR A 136 -4.54 -8.11 -16.13
C THR A 136 -4.81 -6.77 -16.84
N SER A 137 -5.42 -5.83 -16.13
CA SER A 137 -5.71 -4.48 -16.58
C SER A 137 -6.06 -3.57 -15.39
N THR A 138 -6.12 -2.26 -15.61
CA THR A 138 -6.63 -1.29 -14.61
C THR A 138 -8.06 -1.61 -14.19
N GLU A 139 -8.90 -2.07 -15.10
CA GLU A 139 -10.29 -2.44 -14.83
C GLU A 139 -10.37 -3.65 -13.90
N THR A 140 -9.66 -4.74 -14.24
CA THR A 140 -9.62 -5.94 -13.41
C THR A 140 -8.97 -5.68 -12.05
N PHE A 141 -8.00 -4.76 -11.98
CA PHE A 141 -7.45 -4.32 -10.70
C PHE A 141 -8.50 -3.63 -9.83
N ARG A 142 -9.27 -2.70 -10.40
CA ARG A 142 -10.35 -2.01 -9.66
C ARG A 142 -11.43 -2.99 -9.21
N GLU A 143 -11.78 -3.97 -10.03
CA GLU A 143 -12.72 -5.04 -9.66
C GLU A 143 -12.19 -5.89 -8.51
N GLU A 144 -10.92 -6.28 -8.56
CA GLU A 144 -10.26 -7.06 -7.50
C GLU A 144 -10.27 -6.32 -6.17
N VAL A 145 -9.88 -5.05 -6.16
CA VAL A 145 -9.88 -4.23 -4.93
C VAL A 145 -11.31 -4.03 -4.41
N LYS A 146 -12.28 -3.78 -5.29
CA LYS A 146 -13.71 -3.69 -4.91
C LYS A 146 -14.21 -4.97 -4.26
N ALA A 147 -13.96 -6.11 -4.89
CA ALA A 147 -14.39 -7.41 -4.39
C ALA A 147 -13.71 -7.74 -3.05
N SER A 148 -12.40 -7.44 -2.94
CA SER A 148 -11.62 -7.65 -1.73
C SER A 148 -12.13 -6.80 -0.56
N MET A 149 -12.49 -5.53 -0.81
CA MET A 149 -13.08 -4.66 0.21
C MET A 149 -14.45 -5.15 0.71
N ALA A 150 -15.19 -5.90 -0.12
CA ALA A 150 -16.51 -6.42 0.23
C ALA A 150 -16.47 -7.73 1.02
N LYS A 151 -15.30 -8.36 1.19
CA LYS A 151 -15.13 -9.57 2.01
C LYS A 151 -15.28 -9.26 3.50
N GLU A 152 -15.72 -10.25 4.27
CA GLU A 152 -15.75 -10.16 5.73
C GLU A 152 -14.33 -9.91 6.26
N GLY A 153 -14.17 -8.88 7.11
CA GLY A 153 -12.87 -8.42 7.60
C GLY A 153 -12.18 -7.36 6.72
N GLY A 154 -12.63 -7.16 5.48
CA GLY A 154 -12.04 -6.19 4.55
C GLY A 154 -10.63 -6.56 4.07
N CYS A 155 -10.06 -5.72 3.20
CA CYS A 155 -8.76 -5.98 2.55
C CYS A 155 -7.64 -5.02 2.96
N PHE A 156 -7.84 -4.23 4.02
CA PHE A 156 -6.82 -3.32 4.54
C PHE A 156 -6.10 -3.99 5.69
N SER A 157 -4.82 -4.22 5.51
CA SER A 157 -3.94 -4.83 6.51
C SER A 157 -2.81 -3.86 6.88
N GLU A 158 -2.06 -4.19 7.92
CA GLU A 158 -0.81 -3.52 8.30
C GLU A 158 -0.91 -1.99 8.31
N LYS A 159 -1.64 -1.45 9.28
CA LYS A 159 -1.77 0.00 9.49
C LYS A 159 -0.41 0.58 9.86
N LYS A 160 0.13 1.45 8.99
CA LYS A 160 1.37 2.21 9.15
C LYS A 160 1.06 3.66 9.50
N MET A 161 1.56 4.15 10.63
CA MET A 161 1.27 5.49 11.14
C MET A 161 2.41 6.49 10.93
N TYR A 162 2.05 7.66 10.41
CA TYR A 162 2.96 8.77 10.13
C TYR A 162 2.46 10.08 10.72
N GLN A 163 3.42 10.93 11.12
CA GLN A 163 3.18 12.27 11.59
C GLN A 163 3.91 13.31 10.73
N LYS A 164 3.18 14.36 10.34
CA LYS A 164 3.72 15.51 9.61
C LYS A 164 4.61 16.35 10.52
N GLN A 165 5.82 16.60 10.06
CA GLN A 165 6.83 17.45 10.72
C GLN A 165 6.57 18.93 10.40
#